data_AF-A0A3D2L1M6-F1
#
_entry.id   AF-A0A3D2L1M6-F1
#
_cell.length_a   1.000
_cell.length_b   1.000
_cell.length_c   1.000
_cell.angle_alpha   90.00
_cell.angle_beta   90.00
_cell.angle_gamma   90.00
#
_symmetry.space_group_name_H-M   'P 1'
#
loop_
_entity.id
_entity.type
_entity.pdbx_description
1 polymer ?
#
loop_
_entity_poly.entity_id
_entity_poly.type
_entity_poly.pdbx_seq_one_letter_code
_entity_poly.pdbx_strand_id
1 'polypeptide(L)' 'RLAARPGSTPEIVARRMDDAKREIMHWRRYDYVIVNDDLEVAYQRLRRILLTERLKRLRQLDLEDHVRTLLGEA' A
#
# COMPACT_ATOMS: atom_id res chain seq x y z
N ARG A 1 17.26 5.63 8.32
CA ARG A 1 18.11 4.75 9.16
C ARG A 1 18.74 3.61 8.33
N LEU A 2 19.74 3.91 7.47
CA LEU A 2 20.51 2.86 6.78
C LEU A 2 21.90 2.63 7.38
N ALA A 3 22.54 3.69 7.88
CA ALA A 3 23.84 3.59 8.57
C ALA A 3 23.78 2.86 9.93
N ALA A 4 22.58 2.67 10.50
CA ALA A 4 22.40 2.06 11.82
C ALA A 4 22.22 0.53 11.78
N ARG A 5 22.29 -0.12 10.60
CA ARG A 5 22.17 -1.58 10.49
C ARG A 5 23.53 -2.25 10.71
N PRO A 6 23.64 -3.29 11.56
CA PRO A 6 24.89 -4.05 11.73
C PRO A 6 25.38 -4.59 10.37
N GLY A 7 26.68 -4.40 10.07
CA GLY A 7 27.30 -4.87 8.82
C GLY A 7 27.20 -3.91 7.62
N SER A 8 26.89 -2.64 7.86
CA SER A 8 26.78 -1.61 6.81
C SER A 8 28.13 -0.91 6.57
N THR A 9 28.96 -1.41 5.64
CA THR A 9 30.12 -0.63 5.17
C THR A 9 29.66 0.53 4.28
N PRO A 10 30.43 1.62 4.16
CA PRO A 10 30.08 2.77 3.32
C PRO A 10 29.72 2.38 1.87
N GLU A 11 30.43 1.40 1.30
CA GLU A 11 30.25 0.91 -0.07
C GLU A 11 28.91 0.17 -0.23
N ILE A 12 28.54 -0.65 0.76
CA ILE A 12 27.27 -1.38 0.78
C ILE A 12 26.09 -0.42 0.94
N VAL A 13 26.25 0.62 1.77
CA VAL A 13 25.23 1.66 1.95
C VAL A 13 25.03 2.46 0.66
N ALA A 14 26.12 2.87 -0.01
CA ALA A 14 26.06 3.61 -1.26
C ALA A 14 25.34 2.79 -2.35
N ARG A 15 25.74 1.53 -2.55
CA ARG A 15 25.09 0.62 -3.51
C ARG A 15 23.59 0.46 -3.22
N ARG A 16 23.21 0.22 -1.96
CA ARG A 16 21.80 0.11 -1.57
C ARG A 16 21.01 1.40 -1.79
N MET A 17 21.64 2.57 -1.65
CA MET A 17 20.99 3.85 -1.96
C MET A 17 20.73 4.04 -3.43
N ASP A 18 21.66 3.63 -4.30
CA ASP A 18 21.42 3.71 -5.73
C ASP A 18 20.38 2.70 -6.21
N ASP A 19 20.37 1.49 -5.64
CA ASP A 19 19.31 0.49 -5.89
C ASP A 19 17.94 1.02 -5.44
N ALA A 20 17.85 1.58 -4.22
CA ALA A 20 16.62 2.16 -3.70
C ALA A 20 16.11 3.34 -4.54
N LYS A 21 16.99 4.22 -5.02
CA LYS A 21 16.60 5.31 -5.94
C LYS A 21 15.98 4.75 -7.21
N ARG A 22 16.56 3.69 -7.79
CA ARG A 22 16.03 3.05 -9.00
C ARG A 22 14.64 2.46 -8.79
N GLU A 23 14.39 1.80 -7.65
CA GLU A 23 13.05 1.31 -7.32
C GLU A 23 12.07 2.46 -7.12
N ILE A 24 12.44 3.49 -6.34
CA ILE A 24 11.57 4.63 -6.04
C ILE A 24 11.16 5.37 -7.32
N MET A 25 12.03 5.46 -8.35
CA MET A 25 11.67 6.11 -9.63
C MET A 25 10.41 5.51 -10.29
N HIS A 26 10.08 4.24 -9.99
CA HIS A 26 8.91 3.57 -10.54
C HIS A 26 7.62 3.75 -9.72
N TRP A 27 7.61 4.65 -8.72
CA TRP A 27 6.47 4.87 -7.82
C TRP A 27 5.15 5.16 -8.56
N ARG A 28 5.21 5.77 -9.74
CA ARG A 28 4.03 6.10 -10.57
C ARG A 28 3.28 4.87 -11.10
N ARG A 29 3.84 3.66 -10.97
CA ARG A 29 3.18 2.41 -11.39
C ARG A 29 2.20 1.87 -10.35
N TYR A 30 2.21 2.40 -9.13
CA TYR A 30 1.37 1.93 -8.04
C TYR A 30 0.14 2.81 -7.89
N ASP A 31 -0.99 2.19 -7.53
CA ASP A 31 -2.25 2.91 -7.26
C ASP A 31 -2.18 3.78 -5.99
N TYR A 32 -1.37 3.35 -5.01
CA TYR A 32 -1.18 4.05 -3.74
C TYR A 32 0.29 4.08 -3.33
N VAL A 33 0.74 5.22 -2.80
CA VAL A 33 2.08 5.41 -2.23
C VAL A 33 1.92 5.97 -0.81
N ILE A 34 2.65 5.39 0.15
CA ILE A 34 2.65 5.82 1.55
C ILE A 34 4.06 6.26 1.92
N VAL A 35 4.22 7.52 2.31
CA VAL A 35 5.46 8.01 2.92
C VAL A 35 5.46 7.64 4.40
N ASN A 36 6.48 6.89 4.82
CA ASN A 36 6.63 6.35 6.18
C ASN A 36 7.59 7.21 7.03
N ASP A 37 7.21 8.46 7.28
CA ASP A 37 7.95 9.36 8.17
C ASP A 37 7.58 9.15 9.65
N ASP A 38 6.33 8.76 9.90
CA ASP A 38 5.80 8.35 11.20
C ASP A 38 5.10 7.00 11.06
N LEU A 39 5.48 6.05 11.91
CA LEU A 39 5.03 4.66 11.81
C LEU A 39 3.53 4.51 12.06
N GLU A 40 3.00 5.21 13.06
CA GLU A 40 1.59 5.11 13.43
C GLU A 40 0.73 5.72 12.32
N VAL A 41 1.12 6.90 11.82
CA VAL A 41 0.42 7.56 10.71
C VAL A 41 0.46 6.70 9.44
N ALA A 42 1.61 6.14 9.09
CA ALA A 42 1.75 5.26 7.93
C ALA A 42 0.88 4.00 8.05
N TYR A 43 0.85 3.40 9.24
CA TYR A 43 0.00 2.25 9.55
C TYR A 43 -1.48 2.58 9.37
N GLN A 44 -1.95 3.70 9.93
CA GLN A 44 -3.34 4.12 9.78
C GLN A 44 -3.71 4.39 8.32
N ARG A 45 -2.82 5.00 7.52
CA ARG A 45 -3.03 5.18 6.07
C ARG A 45 -3.17 3.85 5.34
N LEU A 46 -2.27 2.89 5.62
CA LEU A 46 -2.33 1.55 5.03
C LEU A 46 -3.62 0.82 5.39
N ARG A 47 -4.00 0.86 6.67
CA ARG A 47 -5.24 0.25 7.16
C ARG A 47 -6.47 0.84 6.46
N ARG A 48 -6.51 2.16 6.27
CA ARG A 48 -7.60 2.84 5.55
C ARG A 48 -7.69 2.37 4.10
N ILE A 49 -6.57 2.35 3.38
CA ILE A 49 -6.54 1.85 1.99
C ILE A 49 -7.11 0.43 1.94
N LEU A 50 -6.66 -0.47 2.81
CA LEU A 50 -7.14 -1.85 2.83
C LEU A 50 -8.66 -1.94 3.09
N LEU A 51 -9.17 -1.17 4.05
CA LEU A 51 -10.61 -1.17 4.38
C LEU A 51 -11.43 -0.60 3.23
N THR A 52 -11.03 0.53 2.64
CA THR A 52 -11.72 1.14 1.50
C THR A 52 -11.71 0.22 0.27
N GLU A 53 -10.57 -0.43 -0.01
CA GLU A 53 -10.46 -1.37 -1.12
C GLU A 53 -11.41 -2.57 -0.97
N ARG A 54 -11.73 -2.99 0.27
CA ARG A 54 -12.72 -4.05 0.52
C ARG A 54 -14.16 -3.59 0.28
N LEU A 55 -14.45 -2.29 0.39
CA LEU A 55 -15.77 -1.72 0.13
C LEU A 55 -16.08 -1.52 -1.36
N LYS A 56 -15.11 -1.74 -2.26
CA LYS A 56 -15.35 -1.67 -3.71
C LYS A 56 -16.45 -2.66 -4.10
N ARG A 57 -17.42 -2.20 -4.90
CA ARG A 57 -18.54 -3.00 -5.44
C ARG A 57 -18.10 -4.37 -5.94
N LEU A 58 -17.01 -4.43 -6.71
CA LEU A 58 -16.47 -5.68 -7.30
C LEU A 58 -15.96 -6.71 -6.27
N ARG A 59 -15.78 -6.31 -5.01
CA ARG A 59 -15.36 -7.19 -3.90
C ARG A 59 -16.49 -7.55 -2.95
N GLN A 60 -17.69 -7.00 -3.17
CA GLN A 60 -18.88 -7.28 -2.37
C GLN A 60 -19.68 -8.39 -3.08
N LEU A 61 -19.34 -9.65 -2.77
CA LEU A 61 -19.84 -10.82 -3.50
C LEU A 61 -21.37 -10.92 -3.50
N ASP A 62 -22.01 -10.63 -2.38
CA ASP A 62 -23.46 -10.79 -2.20
C ASP A 62 -24.26 -9.54 -2.57
N LEU A 63 -23.59 -8.49 -3.07
CA LEU A 63 -24.23 -7.19 -3.29
C LEU A 63 -25.27 -7.24 -4.41
N GLU A 64 -25.03 -8.05 -5.44
CA GLU A 64 -25.96 -8.18 -6.57
C GLU A 64 -27.28 -8.84 -6.14
N ASP A 65 -27.19 -9.95 -5.41
CA ASP A 65 -28.36 -10.64 -4.86
C ASP A 65 -29.10 -9.78 -3.83
N HIS A 66 -28.35 -9.04 -2.99
CA HIS A 66 -28.93 -8.09 -2.05
C HIS A 66 -29.73 -7.00 -2.76
N VAL A 67 -29.20 -6.43 -3.85
CA VAL A 67 -29.90 -5.40 -4.64
C VAL A 67 -31.13 -5.97 -5.35
N ARG A 68 -31.03 -7.16 -5.96
CA ARG A 68 -32.18 -7.83 -6.60
C ARG A 68 -33.33 -8.06 -5.63
N THR A 69 -33.01 -8.45 -4.39
CA THR A 69 -34.00 -8.60 -3.31
C THR A 69 -34.69 -7.28 -3.00
N LEU A 70 -33.95 -6.16 -2.91
CA LEU A 70 -34.51 -4.83 -2.66
C LEU A 70 -35.39 -4.33 -3.81
N LEU A 71 -35.08 -4.71 -5.05
CA LEU A 71 -35.86 -4.36 -6.24
C LEU A 71 -37.12 -5.22 -6.44
N GLY A 72 -37.29 -6.29 -5.65
CA GLY A 72 -38.39 -7.24 -5.82
C GLY A 72 -38.21 -8.16 -7.04
N GLU A 73 -36.97 -8.36 -7.48
CA GLU A 73 -36.57 -9.19 -8.64
C GLU A 73 -35.97 -10.55 -8.22
N ALA A 74 -36.21 -10.94 -6.96
CA ALA A 74 -35.75 -12.20 -6.36
C ALA A 74 -36.67 -13.37 -6.73
#